data_AF-A0A453BAK0-F1
#
_entry.id   AF-A0A453BAK0-F1
#
_cell.length_a   1.000
_cell.length_b   1.000
_cell.length_c   1.000
_cell.angle_alpha   90.00
_cell.angle_beta   90.00
_cell.angle_gamma   90.00
#
_symmetry.space_group_name_H-M   'P 1'
#
loop_
_entity.id
_entity.type
_entity.pdbx_description
1 polymer ?
#
loop_
_entity_poly.entity_id
_entity_poly.type
_entity_poly.pdbx_seq_one_letter_code
_entity_poly.pdbx_strand_id
1 'polypeptide(L)'
;RPPLNLLRQELAGTTIYLEILHKSTVHNGANGSSEETNGSSVESDQQEKLRSLAEGKLVSFCGNILKEASDLQPSNGETASADIHRVLDLRAPVIMKVLNGMCIMDAQIFKKHLREFYPLITKLICCDQVCVVLWR
;
A
#
# COMPACT_ATOMS: atom_id res chain seq x y z
N ARG A 1 8.83 -8.92 -22.37
CA ARG A 1 9.42 -8.36 -21.13
C ARG A 1 9.20 -6.86 -21.23
N PRO A 2 8.54 -6.19 -20.28
CA PRO A 2 8.41 -4.74 -20.30
C PRO A 2 9.81 -4.10 -20.41
N PRO A 3 9.94 -2.91 -21.01
CA PRO A 3 11.20 -2.18 -20.98
C PRO A 3 11.64 -2.04 -19.52
N LEU A 4 12.92 -2.32 -19.20
CA LEU A 4 13.43 -2.23 -17.82
C LEU A 4 13.16 -0.87 -17.16
N ASN A 5 13.08 0.18 -17.98
CA ASN A 5 12.74 1.53 -17.53
C ASN A 5 11.32 1.64 -16.98
N LEU A 6 10.37 0.88 -17.52
CA LEU A 6 8.96 0.94 -17.12
C LEU A 6 8.75 0.30 -15.74
N LEU A 7 9.38 -0.85 -15.47
CA LEU A 7 9.32 -1.50 -14.15
C LEU A 7 10.02 -0.68 -13.07
N ARG A 8 11.17 -0.07 -13.42
CA ARG A 8 11.87 0.85 -12.51
C ARG A 8 11.03 2.09 -12.23
N GLN A 9 10.37 2.64 -13.24
CA GLN A 9 9.48 3.79 -13.10
C GLN A 9 8.26 3.45 -12.26
N GLU A 10 7.64 2.29 -12.46
CA GLU A 10 6.53 1.81 -11.66
C GLU A 10 6.95 1.69 -10.19
N LEU A 11 8.06 1.00 -9.90
CA LEU A 11 8.58 0.85 -8.55
C LEU A 11 8.92 2.19 -7.88
N ALA A 12 9.58 3.10 -8.62
CA ALA A 12 9.91 4.43 -8.13
C ALA A 12 8.63 5.25 -7.86
N GLY A 13 7.67 5.21 -8.77
CA GLY A 13 6.37 5.87 -8.62
C GLY A 13 5.59 5.36 -7.42
N THR A 14 5.53 4.04 -7.22
CA THR A 14 4.92 3.42 -6.04
C THR A 14 5.60 3.89 -4.76
N THR A 15 6.93 3.94 -4.74
CA THR A 15 7.70 4.39 -3.58
C THR A 15 7.35 5.83 -3.21
N ILE A 16 7.42 6.74 -4.19
CA ILE A 16 7.13 8.17 -4.00
C ILE A 16 5.67 8.36 -3.55
N TYR A 17 4.74 7.65 -4.18
CA TYR A 17 3.31 7.77 -3.85
C TYR A 17 3.01 7.33 -2.42
N LEU A 18 3.55 6.19 -1.99
CA LEU A 18 3.41 5.71 -0.61
C LEU A 18 4.01 6.70 0.38
N GLU A 19 5.22 7.22 0.11
CA GLU A 19 5.86 8.21 1.00
C GLU A 19 5.01 9.46 1.20
N ILE A 20 4.42 9.99 0.11
CA ILE A 20 3.53 11.16 0.19
C ILE A 20 2.32 10.83 1.06
N LEU A 21 1.66 9.70 0.80
CA LEU A 21 0.47 9.31 1.56
C LEU A 21 0.77 9.06 3.03
N HIS A 22 1.89 8.43 3.37
CA HIS A 22 2.33 8.26 4.74
C HIS A 22 2.59 9.61 5.41
N LYS A 23 3.33 10.52 4.77
CA LYS A 23 3.57 11.86 5.32
C LYS A 23 2.29 12.67 5.52
N SER A 24 1.33 12.55 4.60
CA SER A 24 0.03 13.23 4.69
C SER A 24 -0.92 12.62 5.72
N THR A 25 -0.64 11.40 6.22
CA THR A 25 -1.47 10.72 7.24
C THR A 25 -0.91 10.82 8.65
N VAL A 26 0.37 11.18 8.80
CA VAL A 26 1.00 11.45 10.10
C VAL A 26 0.34 12.67 10.74
N HIS A 27 -0.03 12.53 12.02
CA HIS A 27 -0.43 13.67 12.82
C HIS A 27 0.82 14.48 13.16
N ASN A 28 0.97 15.66 12.55
CA ASN A 28 1.93 16.65 13.05
C ASN A 28 1.40 17.16 14.39
N GLY A 29 1.64 16.41 15.46
CA GLY A 29 1.54 16.93 16.82
C GLY A 29 2.56 18.05 16.95
N ALA A 30 2.09 19.29 16.90
CA ALA A 30 2.89 20.48 17.10
C ALA A 30 3.51 20.44 18.50
N ASN A 31 4.71 19.90 18.62
CA ASN A 31 5.63 20.23 19.71
C ASN A 31 6.56 21.32 19.19
N GLY A 32 6.12 22.57 19.32
CA GLY A 32 6.89 23.74 18.90
C GLY A 32 6.13 25.05 19.09
N SER A 33 6.09 25.51 20.35
CA SER A 33 5.90 26.90 20.81
C SER A 33 4.68 27.71 20.35
N SER A 34 3.83 28.00 21.36
CA SER A 34 3.36 29.32 21.77
C SER A 34 2.46 30.17 20.86
N GLU A 35 1.39 30.62 21.54
CA GLU A 35 0.64 31.87 21.38
C GLU A 35 -0.46 31.95 20.31
N GLU A 36 -1.68 31.93 20.86
CA GLU A 36 -2.86 32.76 20.53
C GLU A 36 -3.08 33.18 19.07
N THR A 37 -4.22 32.75 18.51
CA THR A 37 -5.26 33.65 17.98
C THR A 37 -6.38 32.80 17.34
N ASN A 38 -7.62 33.23 17.54
CA ASN A 38 -8.90 32.61 17.16
C ASN A 38 -9.14 32.35 15.64
N GLY A 39 -8.12 31.96 14.87
CA GLY A 39 -8.22 31.52 13.46
C GLY A 39 -8.06 30.00 13.26
N SER A 40 -7.74 29.27 14.32
CA SER A 40 -7.25 27.88 14.29
C SER A 40 -8.27 26.79 13.88
N SER A 41 -9.57 27.00 14.08
CA SER A 41 -10.57 25.93 13.87
C SER A 41 -10.73 25.53 12.40
N VAL A 42 -10.73 26.49 11.48
CA VAL A 42 -11.00 26.22 10.05
C VAL A 42 -9.81 25.53 9.39
N GLU A 43 -8.58 25.88 9.76
CA GLU A 43 -7.37 25.24 9.26
C GLU A 43 -7.22 23.81 9.80
N SER A 44 -7.57 23.58 11.07
CA SER A 44 -7.60 22.24 11.66
C SER A 44 -8.60 21.32 10.95
N ASP A 45 -9.81 21.81 10.67
CA ASP A 45 -10.85 21.03 9.96
C ASP A 45 -10.44 20.69 8.52
N GLN A 46 -9.77 21.61 7.82
CA GLN A 46 -9.27 21.35 6.47
C GLN A 46 -8.12 20.35 6.48
N GLN A 47 -7.21 20.45 7.46
CA GLN A 47 -6.11 19.51 7.63
C GLN A 47 -6.61 18.09 7.93
N GLU A 48 -7.65 17.96 8.75
CA GLU A 48 -8.28 16.66 9.02
C GLU A 48 -8.98 16.08 7.78
N LYS A 49 -9.64 16.91 6.97
CA LYS A 49 -10.22 16.50 5.68
C LYS A 49 -9.15 16.01 4.69
N LEU A 50 -8.02 16.73 4.57
CA LEU A 50 -6.92 16.30 3.71
C LEU A 50 -6.27 15.01 4.22
N ARG A 51 -6.15 14.85 5.54
CA ARG A 51 -5.64 13.63 6.17
C ARG A 51 -6.54 12.44 5.92
N SER A 52 -7.83 12.57 6.14
CA SER A 52 -8.81 11.50 5.89
C SER A 52 -8.89 11.14 4.40
N LEU A 53 -8.71 12.12 3.50
CA LEU A 53 -8.55 11.85 2.07
C LEU A 53 -7.28 11.04 1.78
N ALA A 54 -6.14 11.43 2.35
CA ALA A 54 -4.88 10.71 2.18
C ALA A 54 -4.95 9.29 2.75
N GLU A 55 -5.61 9.10 3.89
CA GLU A 55 -5.91 7.80 4.48
C GLU A 55 -6.73 6.94 3.51
N GLY A 56 -7.86 7.47 3.01
CA GLY A 56 -8.69 6.74 2.04
C GLY A 56 -7.90 6.36 0.78
N LYS A 57 -7.02 7.23 0.29
CA LYS A 57 -6.14 6.94 -0.86
C LYS A 57 -5.12 5.86 -0.54
N LEU A 58 -4.46 5.93 0.61
CA LEU A 58 -3.52 4.92 1.09
C LEU A 58 -4.16 3.54 1.18
N VAL A 59 -5.33 3.47 1.81
CA VAL A 59 -6.06 2.21 1.99
C VAL A 59 -6.47 1.63 0.64
N SER A 60 -7.08 2.45 -0.22
CA SER A 60 -7.51 2.01 -1.56
C SER A 60 -6.34 1.52 -2.41
N PHE A 61 -5.18 2.20 -2.35
CA PHE A 61 -3.99 1.83 -3.11
C PHE A 61 -3.40 0.51 -2.62
N CYS A 62 -3.16 0.37 -1.31
CA CYS A 62 -2.68 -0.88 -0.72
C CYS A 62 -3.64 -2.03 -1.01
N GLY A 63 -4.95 -1.83 -0.83
CA GLY A 63 -5.98 -2.82 -1.08
C GLY A 63 -6.00 -3.28 -2.55
N ASN A 64 -5.93 -2.36 -3.51
CA ASN A 64 -5.93 -2.70 -4.93
C ASN A 64 -4.71 -3.52 -5.32
N ILE A 65 -3.50 -3.14 -4.88
CA ILE A 65 -2.29 -3.89 -5.20
C ILE A 65 -2.32 -5.29 -4.58
N LEU A 66 -2.78 -5.42 -3.33
CA LEU A 66 -2.94 -6.72 -2.69
C LEU A 66 -3.99 -7.59 -3.38
N LYS A 67 -5.10 -6.99 -3.80
CA LYS A 67 -6.15 -7.68 -4.55
C LYS A 67 -5.63 -8.17 -5.90
N GLU A 68 -4.99 -7.30 -6.68
CA GLU A 68 -4.36 -7.67 -7.95
C GLU A 68 -3.33 -8.79 -7.76
N ALA A 69 -2.49 -8.71 -6.73
CA ALA A 69 -1.52 -9.75 -6.40
C ALA A 69 -2.17 -11.09 -6.03
N SER A 70 -3.29 -11.03 -5.31
CA SER A 70 -4.04 -12.21 -4.86
C SER A 70 -4.87 -12.83 -5.98
N ASP A 71 -5.31 -12.04 -6.95
CA ASP A 71 -6.10 -12.50 -8.11
C ASP A 71 -5.20 -13.04 -9.23
N LEU A 72 -3.93 -12.61 -9.28
CA LEU A 72 -2.90 -13.18 -10.15
C LEU A 72 -2.37 -14.54 -9.64
N GLN A 73 -2.83 -15.03 -8.49
CA GLN A 73 -2.45 -16.36 -7.99
C GLN A 73 -3.13 -17.46 -8.82
N PRO A 74 -2.38 -18.48 -9.28
CA PRO A 74 -2.97 -19.59 -10.00
C PRO A 74 -3.94 -20.35 -9.11
N SER A 75 -5.14 -20.63 -9.63
CA SER A 75 -6.17 -21.39 -8.90
C SER A 75 -5.75 -22.87 -8.78
N ASN A 76 -6.10 -23.51 -7.67
CA ASN A 76 -5.75 -24.91 -7.38
C ASN A 76 -6.38 -25.84 -8.42
N GLY A 77 -5.66 -26.12 -9.52
CA GLY A 77 -6.10 -27.03 -10.57
C GLY A 77 -5.80 -26.56 -11.99
N GLU A 78 -5.56 -25.26 -12.20
CA GLU A 78 -5.11 -24.75 -13.50
C GLU A 78 -3.58 -24.82 -13.55
N THR A 79 -3.03 -25.55 -14.51
CA THR A 79 -1.58 -25.50 -14.80
C THR A 79 -1.22 -24.04 -15.02
N ALA A 80 -0.56 -23.44 -14.02
CA ALA A 80 -0.12 -22.05 -14.07
C ALA A 80 0.66 -21.84 -15.36
N SER A 81 0.11 -21.06 -16.30
CA SER A 81 0.81 -20.79 -17.54
C SER A 81 2.11 -20.06 -17.19
N ALA A 82 3.19 -20.31 -17.93
CA ALA A 82 4.48 -19.64 -17.72
C ALA A 82 4.35 -18.10 -17.75
N ASP A 83 3.28 -17.57 -18.36
CA ASP A 83 2.98 -16.15 -18.39
C ASP A 83 2.51 -15.60 -17.02
N ILE A 84 1.77 -16.37 -16.22
CA ILE A 84 1.33 -15.97 -14.87
C ILE A 84 2.54 -15.86 -13.95
N HIS A 85 3.42 -16.86 -13.95
CA HIS A 85 4.68 -16.80 -13.19
C HIS A 85 5.52 -15.58 -13.56
N ARG A 86 5.60 -15.27 -14.86
CA ARG A 86 6.32 -14.10 -15.36
C ARG A 86 5.68 -12.78 -14.92
N VAL A 87 4.35 -12.69 -14.87
CA VAL A 87 3.65 -11.48 -14.40
C VAL A 87 3.89 -11.27 -12.90
N LEU A 88 3.83 -12.33 -12.11
CA LEU A 88 4.10 -12.27 -10.67
C LEU A 88 5.56 -11.88 -10.39
N ASP A 89 6.53 -12.48 -11.07
CA ASP A 89 7.95 -12.09 -10.95
C ASP A 89 8.17 -10.60 -11.22
N LEU A 90 7.47 -10.05 -12.21
CA LEU A 90 7.58 -8.64 -12.58
C LEU A 90 6.94 -7.71 -11.54
N ARG A 91 5.89 -8.16 -10.85
CA ARG A 91 5.11 -7.36 -9.89
C ARG A 91 5.56 -7.56 -8.44
N ALA A 92 6.30 -8.62 -8.13
CA ALA A 92 6.82 -8.91 -6.80
C ALA A 92 7.54 -7.71 -6.14
N PRO A 93 8.39 -6.93 -6.83
CA PRO A 93 9.03 -5.76 -6.23
C PRO A 93 8.04 -4.69 -5.78
N VAL A 94 6.97 -4.47 -6.54
CA VAL A 94 5.91 -3.49 -6.21
C VAL A 94 5.09 -3.98 -5.02
N ILE A 95 4.72 -5.27 -5.02
CA ILE A 95 3.98 -5.90 -3.93
C ILE A 95 4.76 -5.82 -2.62
N MET A 96 6.05 -6.16 -2.65
CA MET A 96 6.94 -6.04 -1.50
C MET A 96 7.07 -4.59 -1.02
N LYS A 97 7.07 -3.62 -1.94
CA LYS A 97 7.10 -2.20 -1.55
C LYS A 97 5.81 -1.78 -0.84
N VAL A 98 4.65 -2.25 -1.28
CA VAL A 98 3.36 -2.00 -0.63
C VAL A 98 3.29 -2.66 0.74
N LEU A 99 3.67 -3.93 0.86
CA LEU A 99 3.71 -4.62 2.16
C LEU A 99 4.63 -3.90 3.15
N ASN A 100 5.81 -3.47 2.72
CA ASN A 100 6.70 -2.65 3.54
C ASN A 100 6.08 -1.31 3.93
N GLY A 101 5.36 -0.64 3.02
CA GLY A 101 4.60 0.57 3.31
C GLY A 101 3.53 0.33 4.39
N MET A 102 2.84 -0.81 4.32
CA MET A 102 1.83 -1.18 5.32
C MET A 102 2.44 -1.42 6.71
N CYS A 103 3.69 -1.92 6.80
CA CYS A 103 4.40 -2.07 8.08
C CYS A 103 4.70 -0.74 8.78
N ILE A 104 4.91 0.34 8.01
CA ILE A 104 5.17 1.69 8.54
C ILE A 104 3.90 2.56 8.57
N MET A 105 2.75 1.99 8.23
CA MET A 105 1.46 2.67 8.30
C MET A 105 1.10 2.98 9.75
N ASP A 106 0.42 4.11 9.97
CA ASP A 106 -0.14 4.42 11.28
C ASP A 106 -1.02 3.26 11.79
N ALA A 107 -0.76 2.82 13.02
CA ALA A 107 -1.41 1.64 13.59
C ALA A 107 -2.93 1.81 13.73
N GLN A 108 -3.43 3.04 13.93
CA GLN A 108 -4.87 3.29 13.99
C GLN A 108 -5.51 3.17 12.61
N ILE A 109 -4.84 3.65 11.56
CA ILE A 109 -5.30 3.45 10.18
C ILE A 109 -5.34 1.96 9.85
N PHE A 110 -4.26 1.22 10.12
CA PHE A 110 -4.21 -0.21 9.85
C PHE A 110 -5.29 -0.97 10.63
N LYS A 111 -5.47 -0.67 11.92
CA LYS A 111 -6.50 -1.28 12.77
C LYS A 111 -7.91 -0.98 12.27
N LYS A 112 -8.18 0.26 11.85
CA LYS A 112 -9.48 0.68 11.30
C LYS A 112 -9.84 -0.08 10.02
N HIS A 113 -8.85 -0.32 9.16
CA HIS A 113 -9.03 -0.97 7.86
C HIS A 113 -8.65 -2.45 7.83
N LEU A 114 -8.43 -3.07 9.00
CA LEU A 114 -8.02 -4.47 9.12
C LEU A 114 -8.98 -5.42 8.40
N ARG A 115 -10.29 -5.16 8.42
CA ARG A 115 -11.30 -6.00 7.74
C ARG A 115 -11.13 -6.02 6.22
N GLU A 116 -10.61 -4.96 5.64
CA GLU A 116 -10.36 -4.86 4.20
C GLU A 116 -9.05 -5.54 3.83
N PHE A 117 -8.00 -5.33 4.63
CA PHE A 117 -6.67 -5.87 4.35
C PHE A 117 -6.55 -7.36 4.67
N TYR A 118 -7.17 -7.83 5.76
CA TYR A 118 -6.94 -9.16 6.28
C TYR A 118 -7.20 -10.27 5.25
N PRO A 119 -8.36 -10.32 4.55
CA PRO A 119 -8.61 -11.36 3.56
C PRO A 119 -7.60 -11.36 2.41
N LEU A 120 -7.13 -10.18 1.99
CA LEU A 120 -6.17 -10.02 0.91
C LEU A 120 -4.78 -10.50 1.33
N ILE A 121 -4.33 -10.10 2.52
CA ILE A 121 -3.04 -10.52 3.07
C ILE A 121 -3.04 -12.04 3.29
N THR A 122 -4.10 -12.60 3.88
CA THR A 122 -4.17 -14.04 4.11
C THR A 122 -4.25 -14.81 2.80
N LYS A 123 -5.02 -14.33 1.80
CA LYS A 123 -5.06 -14.96 0.48
C LYS A 123 -3.68 -14.93 -0.19
N LEU A 124 -2.96 -13.81 -0.08
CA LEU A 124 -1.62 -13.67 -0.63
C LEU A 124 -0.59 -14.59 0.05
N ILE A 125 -0.61 -14.72 1.37
CA ILE A 125 0.37 -15.51 2.14
C ILE A 125 0.06 -17.01 2.11
N CYS A 126 -1.22 -17.39 2.16
CA CYS A 126 -1.64 -18.79 2.25
C CYS A 126 -1.70 -19.51 0.89
N CYS A 127 -1.29 -18.86 -0.21
CA CYS A 127 -1.14 -19.53 -1.50
C CYS A 127 0.20 -20.30 -1.53
N ASP A 128 0.12 -21.63 -1.62
CA ASP A 128 1.27 -22.57 -1.62
C ASP A 128 2.37 -22.23 -2.67
N GLN A 129 2.03 -21.44 -3.69
CA GLN A 129 2.93 -21.04 -4.78
C GLN A 129 3.69 -19.72 -4.51
N VAL A 130 3.20 -18.86 -3.61
CA VAL A 130 3.76 -17.52 -3.36
C VAL A 130 5.05 -17.58 -2.56
N CYS A 131 5.19 -18.57 -1.68
CA CYS A 131 6.40 -18.77 -0.88
C CYS A 131 7.67 -18.92 -1.72
N VAL A 132 7.57 -19.38 -2.97
CA VAL A 132 8.75 -19.62 -3.83
C VAL A 132 9.17 -18.39 -4.63
N VAL A 133 8.23 -17.48 -4.95
CA VAL A 133 8.46 -16.34 -5.87
C VAL A 133 8.67 -15.03 -5.13
N LEU A 134 7.97 -14.80 -4.02
CA LEU A 134 8.10 -13.54 -3.26
C LEU A 134 9.35 -13.48 -2.36
N TRP A 135 9.95 -14.64 -2.05
CA TRP A 135 11.04 -14.81 -1.08
C TRP A 135 12.38 -15.22 -1.72
N ARG A 136 12.46 -15.22 -3.05
CA ARG A 136 13.71 -15.34 -3.82
C ARG A 136 14.27 -13.96 -4.13
#